data_AF-D8TN15-F1
#
_entry.id   AF-D8TN15-F1
#
_cell.length_a   1.000
_cell.length_b   1.000
_cell.length_c   1.000
_cell.angle_alpha   90.00
_cell.angle_beta   90.00
_cell.angle_gamma   90.00
#
_symmetry.space_group_name_H-M   'P 1'
#
loop_
_entity.id
_entity.type
_entity.pdbx_description
1 polymer ?
#
loop_
_entity_poly.entity_id
_entity_poly.type
_entity_poly.pdbx_seq_one_letter_code
_entity_poly.pdbx_strand_id
1 'polypeptide(L)'
;MSGEWSTSFCGCCAEPGGAATCFYTWCCPYCAFGSEVAKLGPEVCCGGNCYGACLAYYCLFSLGLCCFMHMSVRGHIRQKYGINGNGCNDCLLTMCCPLCAICQETREIAKHSS
;
A
#
# COMPACT_ATOMS: atom_id res chain seq x y z
N MET A 1 17.45 13.81 4.15
CA MET A 1 16.55 14.68 3.36
C MET A 1 15.21 13.98 3.31
N SER A 2 14.17 14.60 3.85
CA SER A 2 12.83 14.01 3.87
C SER A 2 12.18 14.22 2.49
N GLY A 3 11.80 13.14 1.82
CA GLY A 3 11.25 13.15 0.46
C GLY A 3 9.73 13.22 0.42
N GLU A 4 9.19 13.34 -0.79
CA GLU A 4 7.77 13.18 -1.10
C GLU A 4 7.53 11.86 -1.83
N TRP A 5 6.28 11.42 -1.90
CA TRP A 5 5.89 10.28 -2.75
C TRP A 5 6.28 10.55 -4.20
N SER A 6 6.77 9.51 -4.89
CA SER A 6 7.25 9.61 -6.26
C SER A 6 6.14 9.85 -7.29
N THR A 7 4.89 9.54 -6.93
CA THR A 7 3.71 9.75 -7.76
C THR A 7 2.57 10.34 -6.93
N SER A 8 1.69 11.11 -7.57
CA SER A 8 0.51 11.68 -6.92
C SER A 8 -0.48 10.60 -6.45
N PHE A 9 -1.21 10.90 -5.38
CA PHE A 9 -2.17 9.97 -4.77
C PHE A 9 -3.28 9.55 -5.76
N CYS A 10 -3.94 10.50 -6.42
CA CYS A 10 -4.99 10.24 -7.41
C CYS A 10 -4.46 9.77 -8.78
N GLY A 11 -3.19 9.39 -8.89
CA GLY A 11 -2.59 8.82 -10.10
C GLY A 11 -2.69 7.30 -10.16
N CYS A 12 -3.87 6.72 -9.95
CA CYS A 12 -4.02 5.27 -9.74
C CYS A 12 -3.54 4.45 -10.97
N CYS A 13 -3.68 5.01 -12.18
CA CYS A 13 -3.14 4.48 -13.45
C CYS A 13 -1.76 5.04 -13.85
N ALA A 14 -1.03 5.71 -12.96
CA ALA A 14 0.30 6.23 -13.26
C ALA A 14 1.33 5.10 -13.40
N GLU A 15 2.41 5.35 -14.13
CA GLU A 15 3.57 4.46 -14.15
C GLU A 15 4.38 4.56 -12.85
N PRO A 16 5.08 3.48 -12.43
CA PRO A 16 5.17 2.17 -13.08
C PRO A 16 3.91 1.30 -12.88
N GLY A 17 3.57 0.46 -13.86
CA GLY A 17 2.43 -0.48 -13.81
C GLY A 17 1.14 0.01 -14.45
N GLY A 18 0.91 1.33 -14.52
CA GLY A 18 -0.09 1.95 -15.38
C GLY A 18 -1.52 1.44 -15.15
N ALA A 19 -2.26 1.26 -16.24
CA ALA A 19 -3.63 0.74 -16.21
C ALA A 19 -3.72 -0.71 -15.70
N ALA A 20 -2.66 -1.53 -15.88
CA ALA A 20 -2.66 -2.92 -15.45
C ALA A 20 -2.67 -3.05 -13.92
N THR A 21 -1.82 -2.28 -13.22
CA THR A 21 -1.83 -2.23 -11.76
C THR A 21 -3.16 -1.67 -11.24
N CYS A 22 -3.67 -0.59 -11.86
CA CYS A 22 -4.97 -0.04 -11.46
C CYS A 22 -6.11 -1.07 -11.61
N PHE A 23 -6.15 -1.79 -12.73
CA PHE A 23 -7.16 -2.82 -12.97
C PHE A 23 -7.01 -4.00 -12.01
N TYR A 24 -5.77 -4.44 -11.74
CA TYR A 24 -5.50 -5.51 -10.79
C TYR A 24 -5.95 -5.15 -9.37
N THR A 25 -5.60 -3.94 -8.90
CA THR A 25 -6.02 -3.44 -7.59
C THR A 25 -7.54 -3.27 -7.50
N TRP A 26 -8.20 -2.83 -8.57
CA TRP A 26 -9.67 -2.75 -8.61
C TRP A 26 -10.35 -4.12 -8.62
N CYS A 27 -9.82 -5.09 -9.38
CA CYS A 27 -10.37 -6.44 -9.49
C CYS A 27 -10.18 -7.25 -8.21
N CYS A 28 -9.02 -7.14 -7.56
CA CYS A 28 -8.77 -7.78 -6.26
C CYS A 28 -7.87 -6.88 -5.38
N PRO A 29 -8.44 -5.95 -4.60
CA PRO A 29 -7.67 -5.07 -3.73
C PRO A 29 -6.87 -5.84 -2.67
N TYR A 30 -7.43 -6.92 -2.13
CA TYR A 30 -6.76 -7.76 -1.13
C TYR A 30 -5.54 -8.48 -1.70
N CYS A 31 -5.64 -8.96 -2.95
CA CYS A 31 -4.53 -9.60 -3.64
C CYS A 31 -3.44 -8.59 -3.97
N ALA A 32 -3.83 -7.38 -4.39
CA ALA A 32 -2.89 -6.28 -4.64
C ALA A 32 -2.14 -5.88 -3.36
N PHE A 33 -2.87 -5.70 -2.26
CA PHE A 33 -2.28 -5.43 -0.94
C PHE A 33 -1.35 -6.57 -0.47
N GLY A 34 -1.78 -7.82 -0.64
CA GLY A 34 -0.92 -8.97 -0.33
C GLY A 34 0.36 -9.00 -1.16
N SER A 35 0.26 -8.67 -2.44
CA SER A 35 1.40 -8.66 -3.37
C SER A 35 2.42 -7.56 -3.07
N GLU A 36 1.99 -6.41 -2.56
CA GLU A 36 2.90 -5.35 -2.12
C GLU A 36 3.54 -5.68 -0.76
N VAL A 37 2.77 -6.18 0.20
CA VAL A 37 3.29 -6.58 1.53
C VAL A 37 4.29 -7.73 1.40
N ALA A 38 4.11 -8.63 0.44
CA ALA A 38 5.07 -9.68 0.14
C ALA A 38 6.46 -9.16 -0.28
N LYS A 39 6.56 -7.92 -0.76
CA LYS A 39 7.84 -7.26 -1.12
C LYS A 39 8.47 -6.52 0.06
N LEU A 40 7.77 -6.42 1.19
CA LEU A 40 8.26 -5.81 2.43
C LEU A 40 8.91 -6.87 3.33
N GLY A 41 9.73 -6.42 4.28
CA GLY A 41 10.44 -7.31 5.20
C GLY A 41 9.56 -7.80 6.36
N PRO A 42 10.09 -8.70 7.21
CA PRO A 42 9.37 -9.31 8.33
C PRO A 42 8.96 -8.32 9.43
N GLU A 43 9.48 -7.08 9.40
CA GLU A 43 9.07 -5.99 10.28
C GLU A 43 7.64 -5.51 10.04
N VAL A 44 7.05 -5.86 8.90
CA VAL A 44 5.65 -5.56 8.56
C VAL A 44 4.77 -6.76 8.88
N CYS A 45 3.55 -6.52 9.36
CA CYS A 45 2.57 -7.58 9.58
C CYS A 45 2.35 -8.38 8.29
N CYS A 46 2.60 -9.70 8.34
CA CYS A 46 2.55 -10.60 7.18
C CYS A 46 3.56 -10.27 6.05
N GLY A 47 4.60 -9.48 6.33
CA GLY A 47 5.68 -9.19 5.39
C GLY A 47 6.33 -10.46 4.85
N GLY A 48 6.64 -10.47 3.55
CA GLY A 48 7.15 -11.66 2.85
C GLY A 48 6.11 -12.76 2.58
N ASN A 49 4.85 -12.62 3.00
CA ASN A 49 3.79 -13.61 2.79
C ASN A 49 2.55 -13.02 2.13
N CYS A 50 2.47 -13.14 0.80
CA CYS A 50 1.36 -12.64 -0.01
C CYS A 50 -0.01 -13.18 0.43
N TYR A 51 -0.11 -14.51 0.63
CA TYR A 51 -1.36 -15.15 1.00
C TYR A 51 -1.82 -14.74 2.40
N GLY A 52 -0.89 -14.72 3.36
CA GLY A 52 -1.16 -14.29 4.74
C GLY A 52 -1.62 -12.84 4.80
N ALA A 53 -0.95 -11.94 4.08
CA ALA A 53 -1.32 -10.53 4.02
C ALA A 53 -2.68 -10.31 3.33
N CYS A 54 -2.95 -11.01 2.22
CA CYS A 54 -4.23 -10.97 1.52
C CYS A 54 -5.39 -11.41 2.44
N LEU A 55 -5.24 -12.54 3.11
CA LEU A 55 -6.26 -13.08 4.02
C LEU A 55 -6.47 -12.18 5.24
N ALA A 56 -5.38 -11.69 5.86
CA ALA A 56 -5.46 -10.77 6.99
C ALA A 56 -6.19 -9.48 6.61
N TYR A 57 -5.86 -8.90 5.45
CA TYR A 57 -6.50 -7.69 4.96
C TYR A 57 -7.98 -7.92 4.64
N TYR A 58 -8.34 -9.04 4.01
CA TYR A 58 -9.74 -9.43 3.76
C TYR A 58 -10.56 -9.59 5.06
N CYS A 59 -10.00 -10.27 6.06
CA CYS A 59 -10.64 -10.45 7.37
C CYS A 59 -10.85 -9.11 8.06
N LEU A 60 -9.83 -8.25 8.11
CA LEU A 60 -9.93 -6.92 8.72
C LEU A 60 -10.87 -6.00 7.94
N PHE A 61 -10.93 -6.11 6.62
CA PHE A 61 -11.87 -5.37 5.80
C PHE A 61 -13.32 -5.75 6.14
N SER A 62 -13.59 -7.04 6.31
CA SER A 62 -14.91 -7.55 6.73
C SER A 62 -15.35 -7.05 8.11
N LEU A 63 -14.38 -6.70 8.98
CA LEU A 63 -14.60 -6.13 10.30
C LEU A 63 -14.60 -4.59 10.33
N GLY A 64 -14.33 -3.93 9.19
CA GLY A 64 -14.16 -2.47 9.12
C GLY A 64 -12.86 -1.95 9.76
N LEU A 65 -11.90 -2.83 10.03
CA LEU A 65 -10.62 -2.53 10.70
C LEU A 65 -9.41 -2.55 9.74
N CYS A 66 -9.63 -2.66 8.44
CA CYS A 66 -8.56 -2.71 7.44
C CYS A 66 -7.66 -1.47 7.45
N CYS A 67 -8.20 -0.30 7.84
CA CYS A 67 -7.44 0.95 7.88
C CYS A 67 -6.23 0.87 8.81
N PHE A 68 -6.31 0.13 9.92
CA PHE A 68 -5.19 -0.03 10.86
C PHE A 68 -4.03 -0.81 10.24
N MET A 69 -4.33 -1.89 9.54
CA MET A 69 -3.31 -2.64 8.81
C MET A 69 -2.75 -1.79 7.67
N HIS A 70 -3.61 -1.15 6.88
CA HIS A 70 -3.19 -0.34 5.74
C HIS A 70 -2.30 0.84 6.16
N MET A 71 -2.72 1.62 7.16
CA MET A 71 -1.94 2.76 7.64
C MET A 71 -0.58 2.32 8.20
N SER A 72 -0.49 1.13 8.81
CA SER A 72 0.78 0.61 9.32
C SER A 72 1.75 0.27 8.18
N VAL A 73 1.27 -0.37 7.11
CA VAL A 73 2.06 -0.70 5.91
C VAL A 73 2.51 0.59 5.22
N ARG A 74 1.58 1.53 5.01
CA ARG A 74 1.87 2.84 4.42
C ARG A 74 2.90 3.63 5.24
N GLY A 75 2.72 3.67 6.55
CA GLY A 75 3.64 4.33 7.48
C GLY A 75 5.04 3.69 7.45
N HIS A 76 5.11 2.36 7.39
CA HIS A 76 6.37 1.64 7.24
C HIS A 76 7.08 1.99 5.92
N ILE A 77 6.37 1.96 4.78
CA ILE A 77 6.92 2.36 3.47
C ILE A 77 7.49 3.78 3.54
N ARG A 78 6.77 4.70 4.16
CA ARG A 78 7.22 6.07 4.33
C ARG A 78 8.48 6.18 5.18
N GLN A 79 8.55 5.46 6.30
CA GLN A 79 9.74 5.44 7.13
C GLN A 79 10.94 4.82 6.38
N LYS A 80 10.71 3.72 5.67
CA LYS A 80 11.72 2.99 4.89
C LYS A 80 12.35 3.84 3.79
N TYR A 81 11.55 4.66 3.11
CA TYR A 81 12.01 5.52 2.01
C TYR A 81 12.19 7.00 2.38
N GLY A 82 12.05 7.35 3.67
CA GLY A 82 12.25 8.72 4.16
C GLY A 82 11.18 9.73 3.69
N ILE A 83 9.94 9.30 3.50
CA ILE A 83 8.82 10.11 2.98
C ILE A 83 8.06 10.83 4.13
N ASN A 84 7.85 12.13 3.98
CA ASN A 84 7.13 12.98 4.93
C ASN A 84 5.64 12.62 5.10
N GLY A 85 5.10 12.97 6.28
CA GLY A 85 3.67 12.83 6.64
C GLY A 85 3.46 12.29 8.05
N ASN A 86 2.25 11.88 8.40
CA ASN A 86 1.92 11.27 9.69
C ASN A 86 0.84 10.18 9.58
N GLY A 87 0.67 9.40 10.64
CA GLY A 87 -0.29 8.30 10.69
C GLY A 87 -1.75 8.74 10.56
N CYS A 88 -2.11 9.95 11.01
CA CYS A 88 -3.47 10.48 10.84
C CYS A 88 -3.80 10.70 9.36
N ASN A 89 -2.88 11.29 8.61
CA ASN A 89 -3.01 11.47 7.16
C ASN A 89 -3.04 10.12 6.43
N ASP A 90 -2.22 9.16 6.85
CA ASP A 90 -2.23 7.81 6.28
C ASP A 90 -3.59 7.11 6.51
N CYS A 91 -4.17 7.23 7.70
CA CYS A 91 -5.51 6.71 8.00
C CYS A 91 -6.59 7.36 7.13
N LEU A 92 -6.58 8.70 7.00
CA LEU A 92 -7.54 9.42 6.17
C LEU A 92 -7.45 9.02 4.69
N LEU A 93 -6.24 8.89 4.14
CA LEU A 93 -6.03 8.53 2.74
C LEU A 93 -6.44 7.08 2.46
N THR A 94 -6.07 6.15 3.35
CA THR A 94 -6.43 4.73 3.23
C THR A 94 -7.93 4.48 3.39
N MET A 95 -8.63 5.30 4.18
CA MET A 95 -10.10 5.28 4.24
C MET A 95 -10.78 5.98 3.06
N CYS A 96 -10.22 7.09 2.58
CA CYS A 96 -10.79 7.86 1.47
C CYS A 96 -10.73 7.09 0.15
N CYS A 97 -9.59 6.49 -0.16
CA CYS A 97 -9.43 5.67 -1.35
C CYS A 97 -8.34 4.61 -1.15
N PRO A 98 -8.69 3.42 -0.60
CA PRO A 98 -7.72 2.35 -0.36
C PRO A 98 -7.05 1.86 -1.66
N LEU A 99 -7.78 1.86 -2.77
CA LEU A 99 -7.25 1.46 -4.08
C LEU A 99 -6.08 2.34 -4.51
N CYS A 100 -6.26 3.67 -4.48
CA CYS A 100 -5.22 4.59 -4.91
C CYS A 100 -4.06 4.65 -3.90
N ALA A 101 -4.31 4.39 -2.61
CA ALA A 101 -3.25 4.16 -1.62
C ALA A 101 -2.39 2.94 -1.98
N ILE A 102 -3.00 1.77 -2.22
CA ILE A 102 -2.30 0.54 -2.67
C ILE A 102 -1.52 0.81 -3.96
N CYS A 103 -2.14 1.44 -4.97
CA CYS A 103 -1.44 1.71 -6.21
C CYS A 103 -0.23 2.64 -6.01
N GLN A 104 -0.35 3.67 -5.17
CA GLN A 104 0.77 4.57 -4.85
C GLN A 104 1.90 3.84 -4.11
N GLU A 105 1.55 3.01 -3.12
CA GLU A 105 2.48 2.19 -2.34
C GLU A 105 3.23 1.18 -3.22
N THR A 106 2.49 0.44 -4.05
CA THR A 106 3.04 -0.50 -5.03
C THR A 106 4.03 0.17 -5.99
N ARG A 107 3.72 1.39 -6.47
CA ARG A 107 4.63 2.17 -7.34
C ARG A 107 5.90 2.59 -6.62
N GLU A 108 5.77 3.05 -5.38
CA GLU A 108 6.91 3.47 -4.57
C GLU A 108 7.86 2.29 -4.31
N ILE A 109 7.31 1.14 -3.93
CA ILE A 109 8.08 -0.10 -3.73
C ILE A 109 8.79 -0.50 -5.03
N ALA A 110 8.09 -0.47 -6.17
CA ALA A 110 8.66 -0.82 -7.46
C ALA A 110 9.85 0.09 -7.83
N LYS A 111 9.71 1.40 -7.63
CA LYS A 111 10.77 2.38 -7.90
C LYS A 111 12.03 2.13 -7.06
N HIS A 112 11.88 1.68 -5.82
CA HIS A 112 12.98 1.45 -4.89
C HIS A 112 13.51 0.00 -4.85
N SER A 113 12.92 -0.91 -5.65
CA SER A 113 13.36 -2.31 -5.76
C SER A 113 14.27 -2.56 -6.98
N SER A 114 14.76 -1.50 -7.63
CA SER A 114 15.64 -1.53 -8.81
C SER A 114 17.11 -1.36 -8.45
#